data_AF-A0A8B7WBV3-F1
#
_entry.id   AF-A0A8B7WBV3-F1
#
_cell.length_a   1.000
_cell.length_b   1.000
_cell.length_c   1.000
_cell.angle_alpha   90.00
_cell.angle_beta   90.00
_cell.angle_gamma   90.00
#
_symmetry.space_group_name_H-M   'P 1'
#
loop_
_entity.id
_entity.type
_entity.pdbx_description
1 polymer ?
#
loop_
_entity_poly.entity_id
_entity_poly.type
_entity_poly.pdbx_seq_one_letter_code
_entity_poly.pdbx_strand_id
1 'polypeptide(L)' 'MKESSIDDLMKSLDKNSDQEIDFKEYSVFLTTLCMAYNDFFLEDNK' A
#
# COMPACT_ATOMS: atom_id res chain seq x y z
N MET A 1 -5.94 19.04 -0.95
CA MET A 1 -6.52 17.75 -0.49
C MET A 1 -5.92 16.52 -1.19
N LYS A 2 -5.12 16.64 -2.27
CA LYS A 2 -4.47 15.48 -2.92
C LYS A 2 -3.05 15.17 -2.42
N GLU A 3 -2.28 16.18 -2.04
CA GLU A 3 -0.88 15.99 -1.59
C GLU A 3 -0.79 15.21 -0.27
N SER A 4 -1.69 15.48 0.68
CA SER A 4 -1.70 14.80 1.98
C SER A 4 -1.85 13.28 1.87
N SER A 5 -2.58 12.78 0.85
CA SER A 5 -2.77 11.34 0.68
C SER A 5 -1.50 10.61 0.25
N ILE A 6 -0.63 11.27 -0.53
CA ILE A 6 0.66 10.71 -0.92
C ILE A 6 1.63 10.78 0.25
N ASP A 7 1.63 11.89 1.00
CA ASP A 7 2.46 12.04 2.20
C ASP A 7 2.14 10.97 3.26
N ASP A 8 0.85 10.71 3.48
CA ASP A 8 0.39 9.69 4.42
C ASP A 8 0.73 8.28 3.92
N LEU A 9 0.62 8.04 2.61
CA LEU A 9 1.04 6.77 2.01
C LEU A 9 2.55 6.55 2.17
N MET A 10 3.38 7.54 1.84
CA MET A 10 4.83 7.46 1.99
C MET A 10 5.22 7.15 3.44
N LYS A 11 4.65 7.87 4.40
CA LYS A 11 4.84 7.60 5.84
C LYS A 11 4.37 6.20 6.26
N SER A 12 3.33 5.67 5.63
CA SER A 12 2.84 4.32 5.94
C SER A 12 3.76 3.21 5.44
N LEU A 13 4.49 3.47 4.35
CA LEU A 13 5.35 2.49 3.67
C LEU A 13 6.79 2.52 4.18
N ASP A 14 7.34 3.71 4.44
CA ASP A 14 8.67 3.91 5.00
C ASP A 14 8.75 3.34 6.44
N LYS A 15 9.29 2.13 6.58
CA LYS A 15 9.36 1.39 7.86
C LYS A 15 10.65 1.68 8.61
N ASN A 16 11.71 2.05 7.91
CA ASN A 16 13.01 2.35 8.50
C ASN A 16 13.18 3.86 8.79
N SER A 17 12.22 4.70 8.40
CA SER A 17 12.21 6.16 8.56
C SER A 17 13.39 6.86 7.87
N ASP A 18 13.84 6.33 6.72
CA ASP A 18 14.92 6.92 5.94
C ASP A 18 14.44 7.92 4.87
N GLN A 19 13.11 8.11 4.73
CA GLN A 19 12.46 8.97 3.73
C GLN A 19 12.58 8.47 2.29
N GLU A 20 13.05 7.24 2.09
CA GLU A 20 13.04 6.53 0.83
C GLU A 20 12.08 5.33 0.93
N ILE A 21 11.82 4.66 -0.20
CA ILE A 21 11.01 3.43 -0.22
C ILE A 21 11.83 2.38 -0.92
N ASP A 22 12.28 1.38 -0.16
CA ASP A 22 13.00 0.24 -0.71
C ASP A 22 12.06 -0.76 -1.40
N PHE A 23 12.63 -1.74 -2.10
CA PHE A 23 11.83 -2.74 -2.80
C PHE A 23 10.91 -3.55 -1.87
N LYS A 24 11.34 -3.80 -0.63
CA LYS A 24 10.57 -4.56 0.35
C LYS A 24 9.37 -3.74 0.83
N GLU A 25 9.57 -2.47 1.14
CA GLU A 25 8.51 -1.52 1.53
C GLU A 25 7.49 -1.32 0.40
N TYR A 26 7.96 -1.17 -0.84
CA TYR A 26 7.10 -1.14 -2.01
C TYR A 26 6.32 -2.45 -2.22
N SER A 27 6.95 -3.60 -1.97
CA SER A 27 6.27 -4.90 -2.09
C SER A 27 5.11 -5.07 -1.11
N VAL A 28 5.18 -4.43 0.06
CA VAL A 28 4.06 -4.39 1.02
C VAL A 28 2.86 -3.67 0.40
N PHE A 29 3.08 -2.51 -0.25
CA PHE A 29 2.02 -1.79 -0.94
C PHE A 29 1.33 -2.64 -2.01
N LEU A 30 2.12 -3.31 -2.87
CA LEU A 30 1.58 -4.20 -3.90
C LEU A 30 0.76 -5.34 -3.29
N THR A 31 1.24 -5.93 -2.20
CA THR A 31 0.52 -7.01 -1.51
C THR A 31 -0.82 -6.52 -0.97
N THR A 32 -0.87 -5.31 -0.40
CA THR A 32 -2.13 -4.71 0.07
C THR A 32 -3.12 -4.52 -1.08
N LEU A 33 -2.68 -4.06 -2.25
CA LEU A 33 -3.54 -3.95 -3.44
C LEU A 33 -4.05 -5.32 -3.88
N CYS A 34 -3.17 -6.33 -3.94
CA CYS A 34 -3.55 -7.69 -4.30
C CYS A 34 -4.59 -8.27 -3.33
N MET A 35 -4.44 -8.02 -2.03
CA MET A 35 -5.42 -8.47 -1.02
C MET A 35 -6.77 -7.77 -1.21
N ALA A 36 -6.79 -6.45 -1.43
CA ALA A 36 -8.04 -5.72 -1.69
C ALA A 36 -8.78 -6.26 -2.93
N TYR A 37 -8.04 -6.58 -4.01
CA TYR A 37 -8.62 -7.23 -5.18
C TYR A 37 -9.08 -8.66 -4.91
N ASN A 38 -8.32 -9.43 -4.14
CA ASN A 38 -8.70 -10.78 -3.75
C ASN A 38 -10.01 -10.78 -2.94
N ASP A 39 -10.15 -9.86 -1.98
CA ASP A 39 -11.36 -9.71 -1.18
C ASP A 39 -12.56 -9.33 -2.05
N PHE A 40 -12.37 -8.41 -2.99
CA PHE A 40 -13.38 -8.06 -3.99
C PHE A 40 -13.83 -9.30 -4.80
N PHE A 41 -12.89 -10.09 -5.32
CA PHE A 41 -13.23 -11.31 -6.05
C PHE A 41 -13.94 -12.35 -5.18
N LEU A 42 -13.53 -12.53 -3.92
CA LEU A 42 -14.20 -13.47 -3.01
C LEU A 42 -15.61 -13.02 -2.62
N GLU A 43 -15.90 -11.73 -2.65
CA GLU A 43 -17.25 -11.20 -2.44
C GLU A 43 -18.12 -11.33 -3.69
N ASP A 44 -17.58 -11.06 -4.88
CA ASP A 44 -18.29 -11.17 -6.17
C ASP A 44 -18.63 -12.63 -6.54
N ASN A 45 -17.80 -13.60 -6.12
CA ASN A 45 -18.00 -15.03 -6.36
C ASN A 45 -18.87 -15.76 -5.31
N LYS A 46 -19.54 -15.04 -4.40
CA LYS A 46 -20.49 -15.59 -3.42
C LYS A 46 -21.93 -15.52 -3.93
#